data_AF-A0A8J8F2U3-F1
#
_entry.id   AF-A0A8J8F2U3-F1
#
_cell.length_a   1.000
_cell.length_b   1.000
_cell.length_c   1.000
_cell.angle_alpha   90.00
_cell.angle_beta   90.00
_cell.angle_gamma   90.00
#
_symmetry.space_group_name_H-M   'P 1'
#
loop_
_entity.id
_entity.type
_entity.pdbx_description
1 polymer ?
#
loop_
_entity_poly.entity_id
_entity_poly.type
_entity_poly.pdbx_seq_one_letter_code
_entity_poly.pdbx_strand_id
1 'polypeptide(L)'
;MGANCETPVAVFLYNRPDTTARMIEAVAAVEPETLYVVADGPVDERDAERCAAARAAVEDRIDWDCDVRRTYRERNHGVASVHEGIDWVFEREREAIFVEDDCVPNESFFEFCEAMLERYRDDERIMSVNGTNRHETWKADRQDYHFVTYQGVWGWATWRRAWEHYDPEMREWADPEVRNRVRDVICDDEQVAYQFERFRKRYEGESVAWSKPWRFAITINNGLSVVPARNLVSNIGFDERGIHTTDPESDLAEIPRYELSAPYEGPDAVAPDRRYQRTYFERFERTSRREKALEYGTRRGKQLAARLLPPTITDALKRRLEGTHSR
;
A
#
# COMPACT_ATOMS: atom_id res chain seq x y z
N MET A 1 -24.04 -21.74 -0.32
CA MET A 1 -23.29 -21.48 0.91
C MET A 1 -22.04 -20.79 0.43
N GLY A 2 -21.89 -19.50 0.75
CA GLY A 2 -20.67 -18.76 0.37
C GLY A 2 -19.46 -19.48 0.94
N ALA A 3 -18.30 -19.35 0.28
CA ALA A 3 -17.06 -19.80 0.88
C ALA A 3 -16.73 -18.84 2.02
N ASN A 4 -16.73 -19.34 3.26
CA ASN A 4 -16.26 -18.57 4.41
C ASN A 4 -14.74 -18.40 4.29
N CYS A 5 -14.25 -17.18 4.43
CA CYS A 5 -12.81 -16.89 4.56
C CYS A 5 -12.38 -17.20 6.01
N GLU A 6 -11.52 -18.22 6.18
CA GLU A 6 -10.98 -18.64 7.47
C GLU A 6 -9.87 -17.70 7.95
N THR A 7 -9.11 -17.13 7.00
CA THR A 7 -8.04 -16.18 7.33
C THR A 7 -8.62 -14.86 7.82
N PRO A 8 -8.13 -14.29 8.95
CA PRO A 8 -8.57 -12.99 9.43
C PRO A 8 -8.43 -11.89 8.38
N VAL A 9 -9.48 -11.10 8.19
CA VAL A 9 -9.49 -9.96 7.25
C VAL A 9 -9.46 -8.66 8.06
N ALA A 10 -8.61 -7.72 7.68
CA ALA A 10 -8.51 -6.39 8.24
C ALA A 10 -8.82 -5.33 7.20
N VAL A 11 -9.78 -4.46 7.50
CA VAL A 11 -10.15 -3.32 6.66
C VAL A 11 -9.67 -2.02 7.30
N PHE A 12 -9.07 -1.15 6.48
CA PHE A 12 -8.62 0.18 6.90
C PHE A 12 -9.49 1.24 6.26
N LEU A 13 -10.09 2.11 7.07
CA LEU A 13 -10.95 3.18 6.59
C LEU A 13 -10.65 4.53 7.24
N TYR A 14 -11.09 5.58 6.57
CA TYR A 14 -11.06 6.92 7.11
C TYR A 14 -12.38 7.66 6.83
N ASN A 15 -12.44 8.48 5.80
CA ASN A 15 -13.51 9.46 5.58
C ASN A 15 -14.17 9.37 4.19
N ARG A 16 -14.04 8.22 3.52
CA ARG A 16 -14.62 7.98 2.19
C ARG A 16 -15.75 6.94 2.24
N PRO A 17 -16.95 7.32 2.70
CA PRO A 17 -18.06 6.38 2.86
C PRO A 17 -18.46 5.68 1.57
N ASP A 18 -18.33 6.34 0.41
CA ASP A 18 -18.67 5.80 -0.90
C ASP A 18 -17.74 4.66 -1.36
N THR A 19 -16.42 4.84 -1.23
CA THR A 19 -15.47 3.76 -1.57
C THR A 19 -15.48 2.67 -0.50
N THR A 20 -15.62 3.06 0.78
CA THR A 20 -15.76 2.14 1.92
C THR A 20 -16.92 1.18 1.72
N ALA A 21 -18.09 1.69 1.30
CA ALA A 21 -19.27 0.87 1.03
C ALA A 21 -19.03 -0.18 -0.06
N ARG A 22 -18.33 0.18 -1.15
CA ARG A 22 -17.98 -0.74 -2.23
C ARG A 22 -16.96 -1.78 -1.77
N MET A 23 -15.98 -1.37 -0.98
CA MET A 23 -14.96 -2.27 -0.43
C MET A 23 -15.58 -3.29 0.52
N ILE A 24 -16.39 -2.85 1.50
CA ILE A 24 -16.98 -3.78 2.47
C ILE A 24 -18.01 -4.70 1.83
N GLU A 25 -18.71 -4.29 0.77
CA GLU A 25 -19.57 -5.19 0.00
C GLU A 25 -18.78 -6.37 -0.59
N ALA A 26 -17.57 -6.12 -1.09
CA ALA A 26 -16.70 -7.18 -1.60
C ALA A 26 -16.15 -8.09 -0.50
N VAL A 27 -15.83 -7.54 0.68
CA VAL A 27 -15.39 -8.33 1.84
C VAL A 27 -16.54 -9.18 2.41
N ALA A 28 -17.75 -8.62 2.49
CA ALA A 28 -18.94 -9.33 2.97
C ALA A 28 -19.31 -10.53 2.09
N ALA A 29 -18.96 -10.51 0.80
CA ALA A 29 -19.24 -11.61 -0.13
C ALA A 29 -18.53 -12.93 0.24
N VAL A 30 -17.45 -12.86 1.03
CA VAL A 30 -16.70 -14.04 1.52
C VAL A 30 -16.89 -14.32 3.00
N GLU A 31 -17.84 -13.61 3.65
CA GLU A 31 -18.29 -13.85 5.03
C GLU A 31 -17.14 -14.23 5.99
N PRO A 32 -16.09 -13.39 6.17
CA PRO A 32 -14.92 -13.77 6.95
C PRO A 32 -15.29 -14.07 8.40
N GLU A 33 -14.72 -15.12 8.97
CA GLU A 33 -15.02 -15.53 10.35
C GLU A 33 -14.53 -14.50 11.38
N THR A 34 -13.43 -13.81 11.06
CA THR A 34 -12.85 -12.73 11.88
C THR A 34 -12.62 -11.49 11.03
N LEU A 35 -13.23 -10.38 11.43
CA LEU A 35 -13.10 -9.09 10.75
C LEU A 35 -12.51 -8.04 11.69
N TYR A 36 -11.37 -7.48 11.31
CA TYR A 36 -10.74 -6.35 11.96
C TYR A 36 -11.13 -5.06 11.24
N VAL A 37 -11.67 -4.10 11.98
CA VAL A 37 -12.07 -2.79 11.45
C VAL A 37 -11.19 -1.70 12.08
N VAL A 38 -10.26 -1.17 11.28
CA VAL A 38 -9.34 -0.11 11.69
C VAL A 38 -9.79 1.21 11.06
N ALA A 39 -10.26 2.16 11.88
CA ALA A 39 -10.69 3.46 11.39
C ALA A 39 -9.86 4.60 11.98
N ASP A 40 -9.28 5.44 11.13
CA ASP A 40 -8.66 6.68 11.57
C ASP A 40 -9.72 7.68 12.09
N GLY A 41 -9.25 8.70 12.81
CA GLY A 41 -10.10 9.72 13.41
C GLY A 41 -10.22 10.98 12.54
N PRO A 42 -11.18 11.84 12.84
CA PRO A 42 -11.40 13.05 12.07
C PRO A 42 -10.32 14.12 12.30
N VAL A 43 -10.11 14.98 11.30
CA VAL A 43 -9.31 16.22 11.45
C VAL A 43 -10.15 17.42 11.93
N ASP A 44 -11.45 17.43 11.62
CA ASP A 44 -12.40 18.49 11.96
C ASP A 44 -13.86 17.95 12.03
N GLU A 45 -14.82 18.82 12.34
CA GLU A 45 -16.24 18.44 12.48
C GLU A 45 -16.87 17.91 11.18
N ARG A 46 -16.52 18.48 10.02
CA ARG A 46 -17.06 18.03 8.73
C ARG A 46 -16.52 16.63 8.41
N ASP A 47 -15.26 16.41 8.75
CA ASP A 47 -14.61 15.13 8.62
C ASP A 47 -15.16 14.08 9.59
N ALA A 48 -15.62 14.50 10.78
CA ALA A 48 -16.27 13.63 11.76
C ALA A 48 -17.56 13.01 11.20
N GLU A 49 -18.38 13.78 10.49
CA GLU A 49 -19.59 13.26 9.83
C GLU A 49 -19.23 12.19 8.79
N ARG A 50 -18.18 12.41 7.99
CA ARG A 50 -17.72 11.45 6.97
C ARG A 50 -17.12 10.19 7.59
N CYS A 51 -16.32 10.33 8.64
CA CYS A 51 -15.77 9.20 9.38
C CYS A 51 -16.90 8.36 9.98
N ALA A 52 -17.92 9.00 10.57
CA ALA A 52 -19.09 8.31 11.11
C ALA A 52 -19.85 7.56 10.01
N ALA A 53 -20.06 8.18 8.85
CA ALA A 53 -20.71 7.54 7.71
C ALA A 53 -19.90 6.35 7.15
N ALA A 54 -18.57 6.46 7.07
CA ALA A 54 -17.72 5.37 6.61
C ALA A 54 -17.73 4.18 7.59
N ARG A 55 -17.68 4.46 8.91
CA ARG A 55 -17.84 3.43 9.94
C ARG A 55 -19.20 2.76 9.85
N ALA A 56 -20.29 3.53 9.72
CA ALA A 56 -21.64 2.99 9.57
C ALA A 56 -21.78 2.12 8.31
N ALA A 57 -21.19 2.50 7.18
CA ALA A 57 -21.20 1.69 5.96
C ALA A 57 -20.61 0.29 6.17
N VAL A 58 -19.61 0.15 7.06
CA VAL A 58 -19.07 -1.15 7.44
C VAL A 58 -20.02 -1.90 8.36
N GLU A 59 -20.45 -1.27 9.45
CA GLU A 59 -21.31 -1.92 10.47
C GLU A 59 -22.64 -2.40 9.88
N ASP A 60 -23.27 -1.60 9.02
CA ASP A 60 -24.57 -1.90 8.41
C ASP A 60 -24.50 -3.07 7.41
N ARG A 61 -23.29 -3.42 6.94
CA ARG A 61 -23.11 -4.52 5.97
C ARG A 61 -22.85 -5.87 6.62
N ILE A 62 -22.48 -5.91 7.91
CA ILE A 62 -22.14 -7.14 8.61
C ILE A 62 -23.42 -7.84 9.09
N ASP A 63 -23.88 -8.82 8.30
CA ASP A 63 -25.10 -9.60 8.54
C ASP A 63 -24.85 -11.13 8.68
N TRP A 64 -23.59 -11.54 8.77
CA TRP A 64 -23.16 -12.94 8.98
C TRP A 64 -22.54 -13.15 10.38
N ASP A 65 -22.33 -14.42 10.75
CA ASP A 65 -21.65 -14.77 12.01
C ASP A 65 -20.16 -14.44 11.92
N CYS A 66 -19.73 -13.41 12.63
CA CYS A 66 -18.41 -12.79 12.48
C CYS A 66 -17.88 -12.29 13.83
N ASP A 67 -16.64 -12.66 14.18
CA ASP A 67 -15.92 -12.01 15.28
C ASP A 67 -15.35 -10.67 14.80
N VAL A 68 -16.14 -9.61 15.00
CA VAL A 68 -15.76 -8.26 14.58
C VAL A 68 -15.00 -7.52 15.68
N ARG A 69 -13.75 -7.17 15.41
CA ARG A 69 -12.86 -6.44 16.32
C ARG A 69 -12.59 -5.05 15.76
N ARG A 70 -12.78 -4.01 16.58
CA ARG A 70 -12.79 -2.61 16.13
C ARG A 70 -11.73 -1.79 16.83
N THR A 71 -11.07 -0.90 16.09
CA THR A 71 -10.24 0.17 16.67
C THR A 71 -10.54 1.48 15.93
N TYR A 72 -11.21 2.40 16.62
CA TYR A 72 -11.64 3.69 16.09
C TYR A 72 -10.90 4.80 16.81
N ARG A 73 -10.19 5.62 16.05
CA ARG A 73 -9.43 6.73 16.63
C ARG A 73 -10.30 7.94 16.84
N GLU A 74 -9.98 8.67 17.90
CA GLU A 74 -10.61 9.94 18.22
C GLU A 74 -10.07 11.09 17.37
N ARG A 75 -8.83 10.98 16.88
CA ARG A 75 -8.15 12.01 16.10
C ARG A 75 -7.43 11.38 14.91
N ASN A 76 -7.23 12.18 13.88
CA ASN A 76 -6.48 11.76 12.70
C ASN A 76 -5.00 11.52 13.03
N HIS A 77 -4.51 10.31 12.75
CA HIS A 77 -3.08 9.96 12.78
C HIS A 77 -2.49 9.92 11.37
N GLY A 78 -3.34 10.05 10.34
CA GLY A 78 -2.97 10.03 8.94
C GLY A 78 -2.44 8.65 8.54
N VAL A 79 -1.44 8.66 7.66
CA VAL A 79 -0.84 7.42 7.10
C VAL A 79 -0.24 6.51 8.17
N ALA A 80 0.04 7.02 9.37
CA ALA A 80 0.49 6.20 10.49
C ALA A 80 -0.58 5.20 10.97
N SER A 81 -1.86 5.50 10.74
CA SER A 81 -2.97 4.63 11.13
C SER A 81 -2.93 3.24 10.51
N VAL A 82 -2.37 3.12 9.31
CA VAL A 82 -2.26 1.83 8.63
C VAL A 82 -1.29 0.90 9.35
N HIS A 83 -0.03 1.30 9.55
CA HIS A 83 0.96 0.40 10.15
C HIS A 83 0.67 0.11 11.63
N GLU A 84 0.19 1.09 12.39
CA GLU A 84 -0.25 0.87 13.77
C GLU A 84 -1.45 -0.10 13.86
N GLY A 85 -2.34 -0.09 12.85
CA GLY A 85 -3.43 -1.05 12.76
C GLY A 85 -2.94 -2.46 12.38
N ILE A 86 -1.93 -2.57 11.50
CA ILE A 86 -1.29 -3.85 11.19
C ILE A 86 -0.61 -4.43 12.44
N ASP A 87 0.09 -3.60 13.23
CA ASP A 87 0.69 -4.00 14.51
C ASP A 87 -0.37 -4.58 15.44
N TRP A 88 -1.50 -3.87 15.60
CA TRP A 88 -2.61 -4.31 16.44
C TRP A 88 -3.25 -5.64 16.00
N VAL A 89 -3.33 -5.89 14.69
CA VAL A 89 -3.78 -7.19 14.14
C VAL A 89 -2.79 -8.29 14.54
N PHE A 90 -1.49 -8.06 14.32
CA PHE A 90 -0.45 -9.07 14.58
C PHE A 90 -0.11 -9.31 16.05
N GLU A 91 -0.54 -8.46 16.97
CA GLU A 91 -0.58 -8.79 18.40
C GLU A 91 -1.42 -10.07 18.68
N ARG A 92 -2.35 -10.42 17.79
CA ARG A 92 -3.30 -11.53 17.94
C ARG A 92 -3.14 -12.59 16.87
N GLU A 93 -2.95 -12.16 15.63
CA GLU A 93 -2.95 -13.06 14.47
C GLU A 93 -1.55 -13.44 14.01
N ARG A 94 -1.42 -14.63 13.43
CA ARG A 94 -0.16 -15.10 12.81
C ARG A 94 -0.03 -14.64 11.37
N GLU A 95 -1.15 -14.41 10.71
CA GLU A 95 -1.29 -13.93 9.34
C GLU A 95 -2.65 -13.28 9.18
N ALA A 96 -2.78 -12.40 8.19
CA ALA A 96 -4.04 -11.73 7.89
C ALA A 96 -4.05 -11.21 6.45
N ILE A 97 -5.25 -10.98 5.94
CA ILE A 97 -5.54 -10.28 4.68
C ILE A 97 -5.90 -8.83 5.03
N PHE A 98 -5.41 -7.87 4.26
CA PHE A 98 -5.56 -6.44 4.50
C PHE A 98 -6.13 -5.75 3.27
N VAL A 99 -7.15 -4.91 3.47
CA VAL A 99 -7.85 -4.16 2.41
C VAL A 99 -8.04 -2.70 2.83
N GLU A 100 -7.64 -1.75 1.98
CA GLU A 100 -7.86 -0.30 2.20
C GLU A 100 -9.24 0.13 1.66
N ASP A 101 -9.81 1.21 2.19
CA ASP A 101 -11.16 1.71 1.86
C ASP A 101 -11.38 2.10 0.39
N ASP A 102 -10.33 2.19 -0.40
CA ASP A 102 -10.36 2.46 -1.83
C ASP A 102 -10.00 1.25 -2.70
N CYS A 103 -9.79 0.08 -2.10
CA CYS A 103 -9.43 -1.15 -2.78
C CYS A 103 -10.61 -2.11 -2.80
N VAL A 104 -11.09 -2.48 -3.99
CA VAL A 104 -12.22 -3.40 -4.14
C VAL A 104 -11.72 -4.75 -4.68
N PRO A 105 -11.55 -5.79 -3.83
CA PRO A 105 -11.18 -7.14 -4.26
C PRO A 105 -12.35 -7.87 -4.96
N ASN A 106 -12.07 -8.92 -5.74
CA ASN A 106 -13.06 -9.95 -6.07
C ASN A 106 -12.94 -11.16 -5.12
N GLU A 107 -13.89 -12.10 -5.16
CA GLU A 107 -13.91 -13.28 -4.29
C GLU A 107 -12.61 -14.11 -4.42
N SER A 108 -12.12 -14.27 -5.66
CA SER A 108 -10.86 -14.96 -5.97
C SER A 108 -9.63 -14.40 -5.22
N PHE A 109 -9.63 -13.11 -4.81
CA PHE A 109 -8.54 -12.51 -4.02
C PHE A 109 -8.36 -13.22 -2.69
N PHE A 110 -9.46 -13.50 -1.99
CA PHE A 110 -9.42 -14.09 -0.65
C PHE A 110 -8.92 -15.53 -0.73
N GLU A 111 -9.54 -16.35 -1.59
CA GLU A 111 -9.11 -17.74 -1.82
C GLU A 111 -7.63 -17.83 -2.23
N PHE A 112 -7.18 -16.92 -3.09
CA PHE A 112 -5.78 -16.83 -3.50
C PHE A 112 -4.87 -16.49 -2.32
N CYS A 113 -5.22 -15.50 -1.51
CA CYS A 113 -4.47 -15.13 -0.32
C CYS A 113 -4.36 -16.28 0.67
N GLU A 114 -5.46 -16.98 0.99
CA GLU A 114 -5.45 -18.13 1.90
C GLU A 114 -4.53 -19.25 1.39
N ALA A 115 -4.64 -19.59 0.11
CA ALA A 115 -3.80 -20.63 -0.49
C ALA A 115 -2.32 -20.26 -0.49
N MET A 116 -1.97 -18.98 -0.72
CA MET A 116 -0.58 -18.54 -0.70
C MET A 116 -0.03 -18.40 0.73
N LEU A 117 -0.86 -17.95 1.68
CA LEU A 117 -0.52 -17.88 3.09
C LEU A 117 -0.18 -19.26 3.65
N GLU A 118 -1.01 -20.25 3.35
CA GLU A 118 -0.78 -21.64 3.75
C GLU A 118 0.46 -22.22 3.05
N ARG A 119 0.57 -22.06 1.72
CA ARG A 119 1.68 -22.63 0.94
C ARG A 119 3.06 -22.14 1.38
N TYR A 120 3.18 -20.87 1.73
CA TYR A 120 4.46 -20.24 2.07
C TYR A 120 4.59 -19.93 3.54
N ARG A 121 3.75 -20.51 4.40
CA ARG A 121 3.73 -20.27 5.85
C ARG A 121 5.11 -20.35 6.49
N ASP A 122 5.91 -21.34 6.11
CA ASP A 122 7.24 -21.58 6.66
C ASP A 122 8.40 -21.19 5.71
N ASP A 123 8.09 -20.62 4.54
CA ASP A 123 9.11 -20.14 3.59
C ASP A 123 9.44 -18.67 3.86
N GLU A 124 10.50 -18.43 4.63
CA GLU A 124 10.95 -17.08 5.00
C GLU A 124 11.36 -16.21 3.81
N ARG A 125 11.59 -16.80 2.63
CA ARG A 125 11.86 -16.04 1.40
C ARG A 125 10.64 -15.27 0.95
N ILE A 126 9.43 -15.71 1.31
CA ILE A 126 8.18 -15.04 0.95
C ILE A 126 7.71 -14.20 2.14
N MET A 127 7.53 -12.91 1.88
CA MET A 127 7.17 -11.93 2.90
C MET A 127 5.82 -11.26 2.65
N SER A 128 5.23 -11.36 1.45
CA SER A 128 3.91 -10.80 1.18
C SER A 128 3.20 -11.49 0.02
N VAL A 129 1.88 -11.44 0.02
CA VAL A 129 1.02 -11.85 -1.09
C VAL A 129 0.26 -10.62 -1.55
N ASN A 130 0.50 -10.16 -2.78
CA ASN A 130 -0.18 -8.99 -3.34
C ASN A 130 -1.49 -9.42 -4.00
N GLY A 131 -2.53 -8.59 -3.94
CA GLY A 131 -3.77 -8.78 -4.71
C GLY A 131 -3.75 -8.08 -6.07
N THR A 132 -2.99 -6.99 -6.20
CA THR A 132 -2.92 -6.23 -7.46
C THR A 132 -1.82 -6.73 -8.39
N ASN A 133 -2.21 -6.91 -9.66
CA ASN A 133 -1.31 -7.00 -10.80
C ASN A 133 -1.43 -5.73 -11.65
N ARG A 134 -0.36 -4.93 -11.70
CA ARG A 134 -0.36 -3.62 -12.38
C ARG A 134 -0.23 -3.70 -13.90
N HIS A 135 0.03 -4.90 -14.42
CA HIS A 135 -0.05 -5.17 -15.86
C HIS A 135 -1.41 -5.72 -16.28
N GLU A 136 -2.41 -5.72 -15.38
CA GLU A 136 -3.76 -6.26 -15.58
C GLU A 136 -3.74 -7.80 -15.71
N THR A 137 -2.98 -8.33 -16.68
CA THR A 137 -2.63 -9.75 -16.81
C THR A 137 -1.14 -9.92 -17.13
N TRP A 138 -0.54 -11.01 -16.63
CA TRP A 138 0.87 -11.33 -16.88
C TRP A 138 1.13 -12.83 -16.91
N LYS A 139 1.48 -13.36 -18.10
CA LYS A 139 1.76 -14.80 -18.31
C LYS A 139 0.63 -15.72 -17.79
N ALA A 140 -0.61 -15.22 -17.78
CA ALA A 140 -1.78 -15.94 -17.24
C ALA A 140 -2.16 -17.19 -18.05
N ASP A 141 -1.51 -17.41 -19.20
CA ASP A 141 -1.58 -18.63 -20.00
C ASP A 141 -0.61 -19.73 -19.54
N ARG A 142 0.30 -19.43 -18.59
CA ARG A 142 1.40 -20.32 -18.18
C ARG A 142 1.53 -20.52 -16.68
N GLN A 143 0.99 -19.62 -15.88
CA GLN A 143 1.10 -19.63 -14.41
C GLN A 143 0.00 -18.74 -13.82
N ASP A 144 -0.36 -19.00 -12.58
CA ASP A 144 -1.38 -18.26 -11.82
C ASP A 144 -0.78 -17.18 -10.93
N TYR A 145 0.52 -17.24 -10.65
CA TYR A 145 1.25 -16.21 -9.93
C TYR A 145 2.73 -16.20 -10.28
N HIS A 146 3.42 -15.15 -9.82
CA HIS A 146 4.87 -14.97 -9.94
C HIS A 146 5.39 -14.20 -8.74
N PHE A 147 6.72 -14.00 -8.69
CA PHE A 147 7.37 -13.31 -7.58
C PHE A 147 7.98 -11.98 -8.02
N VAL A 148 7.97 -11.01 -7.12
CA VAL A 148 8.68 -9.73 -7.25
C VAL A 148 9.42 -9.40 -5.95
N THR A 149 10.36 -8.47 -5.98
CA THR A 149 11.16 -8.05 -4.82
C THR A 149 10.55 -6.86 -4.08
N TYR A 150 9.23 -6.68 -4.15
CA TYR A 150 8.53 -5.55 -3.53
C TYR A 150 7.04 -5.85 -3.29
N GLN A 151 6.44 -5.15 -2.34
CA GLN A 151 5.00 -5.22 -2.10
C GLN A 151 4.21 -4.31 -3.07
N GLY A 152 3.06 -4.81 -3.53
CA GLY A 152 1.97 -4.02 -4.11
C GLY A 152 0.87 -3.80 -3.06
N VAL A 153 0.70 -2.56 -2.63
CA VAL A 153 -0.11 -2.19 -1.44
C VAL A 153 -1.63 -2.30 -1.58
N TRP A 154 -2.18 -2.49 -2.78
CA TRP A 154 -3.63 -2.49 -2.98
C TRP A 154 -4.21 -3.89 -2.78
N GLY A 155 -4.66 -4.15 -1.56
CA GLY A 155 -5.05 -5.48 -1.11
C GLY A 155 -3.84 -6.41 -1.02
N TRP A 156 -3.53 -6.89 0.18
CA TRP A 156 -2.42 -7.83 0.36
C TRP A 156 -2.67 -8.75 1.55
N ALA A 157 -1.91 -9.83 1.62
CA ALA A 157 -1.79 -10.64 2.81
C ALA A 157 -0.31 -10.74 3.22
N THR A 158 -0.08 -10.95 4.51
CA THR A 158 1.26 -11.23 5.04
C THR A 158 1.18 -11.94 6.38
N TRP A 159 2.33 -12.38 6.86
CA TRP A 159 2.51 -13.06 8.13
C TRP A 159 3.13 -12.11 9.14
N ARG A 160 2.80 -12.31 10.42
CA ARG A 160 3.47 -11.64 11.54
C ARG A 160 4.99 -11.81 11.47
N ARG A 161 5.47 -13.02 11.17
CA ARG A 161 6.91 -13.31 11.04
C ARG A 161 7.62 -12.41 10.02
N ALA A 162 6.92 -11.99 8.96
CA ALA A 162 7.48 -11.11 7.95
C ALA A 162 7.37 -9.64 8.41
N TRP A 163 6.22 -9.27 8.99
CA TRP A 163 5.96 -7.93 9.49
C TRP A 163 6.87 -7.52 10.67
N GLU A 164 7.39 -8.47 11.45
CA GLU A 164 8.40 -8.21 12.50
C GLU A 164 9.66 -7.49 11.98
N HIS A 165 9.93 -7.52 10.68
CA HIS A 165 11.02 -6.77 10.04
C HIS A 165 10.66 -5.32 9.68
N TYR A 166 9.39 -4.91 9.84
CA TYR A 166 8.95 -3.56 9.53
C TYR A 166 9.54 -2.56 10.54
N ASP A 167 10.33 -1.61 10.03
CA ASP A 167 10.85 -0.48 10.80
C ASP A 167 10.37 0.83 10.18
N PRO A 168 9.40 1.54 10.79
CA PRO A 168 8.88 2.80 10.23
C PRO A 168 9.95 3.89 10.13
N GLU A 169 11.05 3.81 10.87
CA GLU A 169 12.15 4.79 10.80
C GLU A 169 13.19 4.44 9.74
N MET A 170 13.14 3.23 9.16
CA MET A 170 14.11 2.71 8.20
C MET A 170 15.56 2.89 8.68
N ARG A 171 15.86 2.60 9.95
CA ARG A 171 17.16 2.90 10.59
C ARG A 171 18.33 2.30 9.84
N GLU A 172 18.16 1.07 9.33
CA GLU A 172 19.17 0.36 8.55
C GLU A 172 19.57 1.06 7.24
N TRP A 173 18.76 2.00 6.74
CA TRP A 173 19.11 2.79 5.56
C TRP A 173 20.42 3.59 5.75
N ALA A 174 20.79 3.92 6.99
CA ALA A 174 22.03 4.62 7.32
C ALA A 174 23.29 3.82 6.95
N ASP A 175 23.20 2.48 6.89
CA ASP A 175 24.32 1.59 6.66
C ASP A 175 24.66 1.46 5.15
N PRO A 176 25.89 1.79 4.72
CA PRO A 176 26.34 1.56 3.35
C PRO A 176 26.22 0.09 2.85
N GLU A 177 26.43 -0.90 3.72
CA GLU A 177 26.35 -2.31 3.36
C GLU A 177 24.90 -2.72 3.05
N VAL A 178 23.95 -2.24 3.85
CA VAL A 178 22.51 -2.43 3.59
C VAL A 178 22.12 -1.78 2.26
N ARG A 179 22.61 -0.57 1.98
CA ARG A 179 22.39 0.07 0.68
C ARG A 179 22.99 -0.76 -0.47
N ASN A 180 24.14 -1.39 -0.30
CA ASN A 180 24.70 -2.30 -1.31
C ASN A 180 23.80 -3.52 -1.52
N ARG A 181 23.28 -4.13 -0.45
CA ARG A 181 22.32 -5.24 -0.55
C ARG A 181 21.07 -4.86 -1.35
N VAL A 182 20.53 -3.65 -1.16
CA VAL A 182 19.41 -3.16 -1.98
C VAL A 182 19.78 -3.14 -3.48
N ARG A 183 21.02 -2.78 -3.84
CA ARG A 183 21.47 -2.82 -5.24
C ARG A 183 21.51 -4.25 -5.76
N ASP A 184 22.05 -5.17 -4.99
CA ASP A 184 22.18 -6.58 -5.38
C ASP A 184 20.81 -7.24 -5.57
N VAL A 185 19.84 -6.93 -4.69
CA VAL A 185 18.48 -7.47 -4.77
C VAL A 185 17.70 -6.88 -5.94
N ILE A 186 17.80 -5.58 -6.22
CA ILE A 186 17.08 -4.97 -7.35
C ILE A 186 17.73 -5.35 -8.68
N CYS A 187 19.07 -5.42 -8.72
CA CYS A 187 19.88 -5.85 -9.87
C CYS A 187 19.57 -5.09 -11.17
N ASP A 188 19.30 -3.78 -11.04
CA ASP A 188 19.06 -2.88 -12.17
C ASP A 188 19.29 -1.42 -11.78
N ASP A 189 20.25 -0.74 -12.42
CA ASP A 189 20.73 0.58 -11.98
C ASP A 189 19.66 1.68 -12.02
N GLU A 190 18.76 1.67 -13.01
CA GLU A 190 17.70 2.68 -13.11
C GLU A 190 16.65 2.51 -12.02
N GLN A 191 16.22 1.26 -11.77
CA GLN A 191 15.33 0.93 -10.66
C GLN A 191 15.99 1.21 -9.31
N VAL A 192 17.28 0.88 -9.14
CA VAL A 192 18.05 1.19 -7.93
C VAL A 192 18.05 2.69 -7.68
N ALA A 193 18.39 3.51 -8.69
CA ALA A 193 18.42 4.96 -8.54
C ALA A 193 17.04 5.53 -8.15
N TYR A 194 15.97 5.00 -8.75
CA TYR A 194 14.60 5.38 -8.41
C TYR A 194 14.22 5.00 -6.97
N GLN A 195 14.48 3.77 -6.54
CA GLN A 195 14.17 3.31 -5.19
C GLN A 195 15.03 4.00 -4.13
N PHE A 196 16.31 4.23 -4.41
CA PHE A 196 17.21 4.97 -3.53
C PHE A 196 16.68 6.36 -3.21
N GLU A 197 16.19 7.09 -4.21
CA GLU A 197 15.62 8.41 -3.97
C GLU A 197 14.36 8.32 -3.10
N ARG A 198 13.52 7.30 -3.28
CA ARG A 198 12.31 7.10 -2.46
C ARG A 198 12.64 6.72 -1.03
N PHE A 199 13.59 5.82 -0.82
CA PHE A 199 14.07 5.40 0.50
C PHE A 199 14.77 6.55 1.23
N ARG A 200 15.64 7.29 0.53
CA ARG A 200 16.27 8.51 1.05
C ARG A 200 15.24 9.53 1.51
N LYS A 201 14.26 9.89 0.65
CA LYS A 201 13.17 10.80 1.01
C LYS A 201 12.38 10.33 2.23
N ARG A 202 12.15 9.02 2.36
CA ARG A 202 11.45 8.46 3.53
C ARG A 202 12.29 8.55 4.81
N TYR A 203 13.56 8.20 4.73
CA TYR A 203 14.51 8.22 5.85
C TYR A 203 14.75 9.65 6.36
N GLU A 204 14.82 10.63 5.46
CA GLU A 204 15.00 12.05 5.81
C GLU A 204 13.69 12.74 6.29
N GLY A 205 12.56 12.00 6.33
CA GLY A 205 11.27 12.55 6.77
C GLY A 205 10.53 13.37 5.71
N GLU A 206 11.01 13.42 4.45
CA GLU A 206 10.33 14.10 3.34
C GLU A 206 9.10 13.32 2.81
N SER A 207 8.83 12.13 3.34
CA SER A 207 7.68 11.31 2.95
C SER A 207 7.11 10.54 4.13
N VAL A 208 5.78 10.53 4.24
CA VAL A 208 5.03 9.83 5.30
C VAL A 208 4.47 8.46 4.88
N ALA A 209 4.77 8.00 3.66
CA ALA A 209 4.22 6.75 3.13
C ALA A 209 4.70 5.53 3.92
N TRP A 210 3.77 4.78 4.53
CA TRP A 210 4.04 3.56 5.30
C TRP A 210 4.56 2.40 4.44
N SER A 211 4.21 2.38 3.16
CA SER A 211 4.61 1.32 2.23
C SER A 211 6.09 1.36 1.83
N LYS A 212 6.75 2.52 1.99
CA LYS A 212 8.19 2.65 1.67
C LYS A 212 9.06 1.86 2.67
N PRO A 213 8.88 2.01 4.00
CA PRO A 213 9.55 1.15 4.96
C PRO A 213 9.26 -0.33 4.75
N TRP A 214 8.03 -0.71 4.41
CA TRP A 214 7.71 -2.12 4.18
C TRP A 214 8.40 -2.69 2.94
N ARG A 215 8.40 -1.96 1.82
CA ARG A 215 9.19 -2.33 0.63
C ARG A 215 10.69 -2.44 0.95
N PHE A 216 11.21 -1.53 1.78
CA PHE A 216 12.59 -1.57 2.21
C PHE A 216 12.88 -2.83 3.03
N ALA A 217 12.05 -3.15 4.03
CA ALA A 217 12.16 -4.36 4.84
C ALA A 217 12.16 -5.64 3.99
N ILE A 218 11.25 -5.75 3.02
CA ILE A 218 11.24 -6.87 2.06
C ILE A 218 12.58 -6.93 1.29
N THR A 219 13.04 -5.79 0.78
CA THR A 219 14.25 -5.74 -0.06
C THR A 219 15.50 -6.15 0.73
N ILE A 220 15.70 -5.64 1.94
CA ILE A 220 16.92 -5.88 2.73
C ILE A 220 16.99 -7.28 3.33
N ASN A 221 15.86 -7.99 3.41
CA ASN A 221 15.78 -9.38 3.86
C ASN A 221 15.83 -10.38 2.69
N ASN A 222 16.13 -9.94 1.45
CA ASN A 222 16.03 -10.75 0.24
C ASN A 222 14.62 -11.36 0.04
N GLY A 223 13.60 -10.71 0.60
CA GLY A 223 12.22 -11.15 0.55
C GLY A 223 11.62 -11.00 -0.83
N LEU A 224 10.66 -11.87 -1.11
CA LEU A 224 9.83 -11.87 -2.30
C LEU A 224 8.38 -11.67 -1.91
N SER A 225 7.62 -11.11 -2.85
CA SER A 225 6.18 -11.01 -2.77
C SER A 225 5.53 -11.75 -3.92
N VAL A 226 4.51 -12.53 -3.61
CA VAL A 226 3.67 -13.20 -4.61
C VAL A 226 2.80 -12.15 -5.30
N VAL A 227 2.63 -12.25 -6.61
CA VAL A 227 1.72 -11.42 -7.42
C VAL A 227 0.88 -12.35 -8.30
N PRO A 228 -0.45 -12.25 -8.29
CA PRO A 228 -1.31 -13.05 -9.15
C PRO A 228 -1.07 -12.70 -10.62
N ALA A 229 -1.21 -13.69 -11.50
CA ALA A 229 -1.06 -13.52 -12.94
C ALA A 229 -2.21 -12.70 -13.55
N ARG A 230 -3.30 -12.52 -12.81
CA ARG A 230 -4.42 -11.64 -13.14
C ARG A 230 -4.65 -10.67 -11.99
N ASN A 231 -5.09 -9.45 -12.28
CA ASN A 231 -5.41 -8.49 -11.24
C ASN A 231 -6.67 -8.91 -10.47
N LEU A 232 -6.60 -8.97 -9.14
CA LEU A 232 -7.71 -9.38 -8.27
C LEU A 232 -8.32 -8.20 -7.51
N VAL A 233 -7.60 -7.07 -7.42
CA VAL A 233 -8.00 -5.88 -6.65
C VAL A 233 -7.94 -4.64 -7.52
N SER A 234 -9.03 -3.87 -7.54
CA SER A 234 -9.13 -2.59 -8.24
C SER A 234 -9.08 -1.43 -7.24
N ASN A 235 -8.17 -0.47 -7.42
CA ASN A 235 -8.19 0.76 -6.64
C ASN A 235 -9.09 1.81 -7.32
N ILE A 236 -10.14 2.21 -6.61
CA ILE A 236 -11.18 3.16 -7.06
C ILE A 236 -11.03 4.55 -6.39
N GLY A 237 -9.92 4.77 -5.68
CA GLY A 237 -9.67 5.95 -4.87
C GLY A 237 -8.90 7.06 -5.56
N PHE A 238 -8.74 6.99 -6.89
CA PHE A 238 -8.06 7.99 -7.70
C PHE A 238 -8.93 9.24 -7.88
N ASP A 239 -8.98 10.07 -6.85
CA ASP A 239 -9.75 11.31 -6.83
C ASP A 239 -9.03 12.41 -6.02
N GLU A 240 -9.64 13.60 -5.95
CA GLU A 240 -9.09 14.74 -5.20
C GLU A 240 -8.95 14.50 -3.68
N ARG A 241 -9.57 13.46 -3.14
CA ARG A 241 -9.46 13.04 -1.74
C ARG A 241 -8.26 12.10 -1.53
N GLY A 242 -7.62 11.65 -2.62
CA GLY A 242 -6.36 10.88 -2.68
C GLY A 242 -5.21 11.50 -1.90
N ILE A 243 -4.54 10.74 -1.04
CA ILE A 243 -3.24 11.17 -0.47
C ILE A 243 -2.10 10.81 -1.44
N HIS A 244 -2.21 9.66 -2.12
CA HIS A 244 -1.17 9.12 -3.01
C HIS A 244 -1.64 8.82 -4.44
N THR A 245 -2.95 8.81 -4.66
CA THR A 245 -3.64 8.47 -5.90
C THR A 245 -4.60 9.60 -6.25
N THR A 246 -4.11 10.67 -6.88
CA THR A 246 -4.91 11.89 -7.13
C THR A 246 -5.25 12.12 -8.61
N ASP A 247 -4.73 11.29 -9.51
CA ASP A 247 -4.88 11.43 -10.96
C ASP A 247 -5.89 10.41 -11.50
N PRO A 248 -7.16 10.77 -11.72
CA PRO A 248 -8.18 9.84 -12.21
C PRO A 248 -7.86 9.27 -13.59
N GLU A 249 -7.01 9.93 -14.38
CA GLU A 249 -6.60 9.47 -15.72
C GLU A 249 -5.37 8.54 -15.67
N SER A 250 -4.92 8.16 -14.47
CA SER A 250 -3.81 7.22 -14.33
C SER A 250 -4.18 5.86 -14.92
N ASP A 251 -3.29 5.29 -15.73
CA ASP A 251 -3.36 3.88 -16.16
C ASP A 251 -3.43 2.86 -14.98
N LEU A 252 -3.21 3.31 -13.75
CA LEU A 252 -3.32 2.50 -12.54
C LEU A 252 -4.64 2.66 -11.79
N ALA A 253 -5.50 3.60 -12.21
CA ALA A 253 -6.83 3.79 -11.67
C ALA A 253 -7.76 2.71 -12.22
N GLU A 254 -8.58 2.14 -11.34
CA GLU A 254 -9.66 1.20 -11.69
C GLU A 254 -9.23 0.03 -12.60
N ILE A 255 -8.02 -0.50 -12.42
CA ILE A 255 -7.52 -1.64 -13.21
C ILE A 255 -8.54 -2.79 -13.11
N PRO A 256 -9.02 -3.35 -14.24
CA PRO A 256 -10.00 -4.41 -14.24
C PRO A 256 -9.58 -5.61 -13.39
N ARG A 257 -10.58 -6.27 -12.82
CA ARG A 257 -10.43 -7.45 -11.96
C ARG A 257 -10.83 -8.68 -12.74
N TYR A 258 -10.17 -9.81 -12.49
CA TYR A 258 -10.52 -11.07 -13.13
C TYR A 258 -10.56 -12.21 -12.12
N GLU A 259 -11.42 -13.17 -12.37
CA GLU A 259 -11.45 -14.40 -11.59
C GLU A 259 -10.17 -15.22 -11.78
N LEU A 260 -9.76 -15.88 -10.70
CA LEU A 260 -8.62 -16.77 -10.62
C LEU A 260 -8.99 -17.91 -9.66
N SER A 261 -9.03 -19.14 -10.17
CA SER A 261 -9.47 -20.30 -9.39
C SER A 261 -8.35 -21.31 -9.22
N ALA A 262 -8.41 -22.08 -8.14
CA ALA A 262 -7.48 -23.16 -7.86
C ALA A 262 -7.58 -24.30 -8.91
N PRO A 263 -6.52 -25.11 -9.11
CA PRO A 263 -5.22 -25.05 -8.43
C PRO A 263 -4.37 -23.86 -8.90
N TYR A 264 -3.67 -23.20 -7.96
CA TYR A 264 -2.76 -22.11 -8.30
C TYR A 264 -1.35 -22.66 -8.60
N GLU A 265 -0.91 -22.57 -9.84
CA GLU A 265 0.39 -23.00 -10.31
C GLU A 265 1.36 -21.82 -10.44
N GLY A 266 2.55 -21.96 -9.86
CA GLY A 266 3.61 -20.94 -9.91
C GLY A 266 4.77 -21.37 -10.81
N PRO A 267 5.78 -20.49 -10.98
CA PRO A 267 7.01 -20.87 -11.66
C PRO A 267 7.80 -21.93 -10.87
N ASP A 268 8.57 -22.77 -11.57
CA ASP A 268 9.40 -23.83 -10.97
C ASP A 268 10.40 -23.31 -9.93
N ALA A 269 10.87 -22.07 -10.11
CA ALA A 269 11.83 -21.42 -9.23
C ALA A 269 11.18 -20.29 -8.43
N VAL A 270 11.42 -20.30 -7.12
CA VAL A 270 11.12 -19.18 -6.23
C VAL A 270 12.17 -18.08 -6.44
N ALA A 271 11.95 -17.27 -7.47
CA ALA A 271 12.85 -16.21 -7.91
C ALA A 271 12.06 -15.04 -8.51
N PRO A 272 12.57 -13.80 -8.42
CA PRO A 272 11.85 -12.63 -8.91
C PRO A 272 11.73 -12.63 -10.45
N ASP A 273 10.54 -12.33 -10.95
CA ASP A 273 10.27 -12.11 -12.37
C ASP A 273 10.80 -10.72 -12.79
N ARG A 274 12.10 -10.66 -13.10
CA ARG A 274 12.78 -9.43 -13.50
C ARG A 274 12.14 -8.75 -14.71
N ARG A 275 11.52 -9.52 -15.61
CA ARG A 275 10.86 -8.96 -16.81
C ARG A 275 9.61 -8.20 -16.41
N TYR A 276 8.79 -8.74 -15.50
CA TYR A 276 7.62 -8.05 -14.95
C TYR A 276 8.01 -6.72 -14.28
N GLN A 277 9.03 -6.76 -13.43
CA GLN A 277 9.48 -5.56 -12.71
C GLN A 277 10.00 -4.49 -13.67
N ARG A 278 10.77 -4.90 -14.70
CA ARG A 278 11.30 -3.99 -15.71
C ARG A 278 10.19 -3.32 -16.51
N THR A 279 9.22 -4.07 -17.02
CA THR A 279 8.11 -3.49 -17.79
C THR A 279 7.24 -2.59 -16.93
N TYR A 280 7.03 -2.95 -15.66
CA TYR A 280 6.32 -2.12 -14.70
C TYR A 280 7.07 -0.80 -14.46
N PHE A 281 8.38 -0.87 -14.22
CA PHE A 281 9.22 0.31 -14.03
C PHE A 281 9.17 1.22 -15.25
N GLU A 282 9.35 0.68 -16.45
CA GLU A 282 9.36 1.46 -17.69
C GLU A 282 8.04 2.18 -17.97
N ARG A 283 6.91 1.56 -17.61
CA ARG A 283 5.57 2.11 -17.84
C ARG A 283 5.16 3.12 -16.78
N PHE A 284 5.45 2.87 -15.51
CA PHE A 284 4.83 3.61 -14.40
C PHE A 284 5.80 4.36 -13.48
N GLU A 285 7.07 3.97 -13.42
CA GLU A 285 8.03 4.56 -12.45
C GLU A 285 9.17 5.33 -13.13
N ARG A 286 9.44 5.05 -14.40
CA ARG A 286 10.52 5.69 -15.16
C ARG A 286 10.14 7.11 -15.52
N THR A 287 10.49 8.04 -14.64
CA THR A 287 10.40 9.48 -14.91
C THR A 287 11.25 9.83 -16.14
N SER A 288 10.65 10.49 -17.13
CA SER A 288 11.38 10.88 -18.34
C SER A 288 12.52 11.86 -18.00
N ARG A 289 13.58 11.87 -18.82
CA ARG A 289 14.69 12.86 -18.66
C ARG A 289 14.18 14.30 -18.70
N ARG A 290 13.07 14.56 -19.40
CA ARG A 290 12.42 15.87 -19.52
C ARG A 290 11.73 16.29 -18.23
N GLU A 291 11.03 15.37 -17.57
CA GLU A 291 10.37 15.62 -16.29
C GLU A 291 11.39 15.81 -15.16
N LYS A 292 12.45 15.00 -15.10
CA LYS A 292 13.55 15.20 -14.14
C LYS A 292 14.21 16.59 -14.32
N ALA A 293 14.37 17.05 -15.56
CA ALA A 293 14.90 18.39 -15.85
C ALA A 293 13.93 19.52 -15.44
N LEU A 294 12.62 19.33 -15.64
CA LEU A 294 11.59 20.28 -15.21
C LEU A 294 11.50 20.37 -13.69
N GLU A 295 11.56 19.24 -13.00
CA GLU A 295 11.54 19.14 -11.54
C GLU A 295 12.81 19.77 -10.93
N TYR A 296 13.99 19.49 -11.51
CA TYR A 296 15.25 20.13 -11.14
C TYR A 296 15.22 21.65 -11.36
N GLY A 297 14.71 22.11 -12.51
CA GLY A 297 14.55 23.52 -12.83
C GLY A 297 13.61 24.24 -11.86
N THR A 298 12.51 23.60 -11.48
CA THR A 298 11.54 24.12 -10.52
C THR A 298 12.14 24.20 -9.11
N ARG A 299 12.90 23.18 -8.68
CA ARG A 299 13.60 23.17 -7.39
C ARG A 299 14.67 24.26 -7.31
N ARG A 300 15.48 24.43 -8.36
CA ARG A 300 16.50 25.48 -8.46
C ARG A 300 15.88 26.87 -8.53
N GLY A 301 14.76 27.02 -9.23
CA GLY A 301 13.97 28.26 -9.27
C GLY A 301 13.44 28.66 -7.89
N LYS A 302 12.87 27.73 -7.13
CA LYS A 302 12.43 27.97 -5.74
C LYS A 302 13.60 28.35 -4.81
N GLN A 303 14.75 27.69 -4.95
CA GLN A 303 15.95 28.00 -4.16
C GLN A 303 16.59 29.35 -4.54
N LEU A 304 16.58 29.73 -5.82
CA LEU A 304 17.04 31.06 -6.25
C LEU A 304 16.08 32.16 -5.78
N ALA A 305 14.77 31.95 -5.90
CA ALA A 305 13.77 32.90 -5.41
C ALA A 305 13.89 33.13 -3.90
N ALA A 306 14.11 32.06 -3.11
CA ALA A 306 14.36 32.17 -1.68
C ALA A 306 15.66 32.91 -1.31
N ARG A 307 16.66 32.94 -2.21
CA ARG A 307 17.92 33.68 -2.03
C ARG A 307 17.86 35.13 -2.50
N LEU A 308 16.96 35.45 -3.43
CA LEU A 308 16.79 36.78 -4.02
C LEU A 308 15.72 37.63 -3.32
N LEU A 309 14.84 37.00 -2.53
CA LEU A 309 13.86 37.71 -1.71
C LEU A 309 14.55 38.36 -0.49
N PRO A 310 14.39 39.68 -0.28
CA PRO A 310 14.89 40.37 0.91
C PRO A 310 14.35 39.70 2.19
N PRO A 311 15.14 39.64 3.28
CA PRO A 311 14.73 39.01 4.55
C PRO A 311 13.37 39.49 5.06
N THR A 312 13.04 40.76 4.79
CA THR A 312 11.79 41.41 5.17
C THR A 312 10.54 40.83 4.50
N ILE A 313 10.65 40.24 3.31
CA ILE A 313 9.53 39.60 2.60
C ILE A 313 9.34 38.15 3.07
N THR A 314 10.43 37.44 3.33
CA THR A 314 10.40 36.06 3.84
C THR A 314 9.78 35.99 5.24
N ASP A 315 10.05 36.98 6.10
CA ASP A 315 9.44 37.10 7.43
C ASP A 315 7.98 37.59 7.40
N ALA A 316 7.59 38.36 6.38
CA ALA A 316 6.20 38.76 6.18
C ALA A 316 5.34 37.58 5.67
N LEU A 317 5.90 36.70 4.84
CA LEU A 317 5.25 35.46 4.38
C LEU A 317 5.13 34.42 5.50
N LYS A 318 6.17 34.25 6.34
CA LYS A 318 6.08 33.41 7.54
C LYS A 318 5.04 33.91 8.53
N ARG A 319 5.01 35.22 8.81
CA ARG A 319 3.98 35.82 9.69
C ARG A 319 2.56 35.72 9.13
N ARG A 320 2.38 35.66 7.81
CA ARG A 320 1.07 35.43 7.17
C ARG A 320 0.59 33.98 7.29
N LEU A 321 1.53 33.03 7.29
CA LEU A 321 1.26 31.60 7.49
C LEU A 321 1.06 31.23 8.97
N GLU A 322 1.74 31.93 9.88
CA GLU A 322 1.57 31.77 11.34
C GLU A 322 0.39 32.59 11.90
N GLY A 323 -0.12 33.57 11.15
CA GLY A 323 -1.15 34.51 11.59
C GLY A 323 -2.60 34.16 11.22
N THR A 324 -2.87 32.98 10.63
CA THR A 324 -4.25 32.59 10.24
C THR A 324 -5.02 31.84 11.33
N HIS A 325 -4.56 31.86 12.59
CA HIS A 325 -5.31 31.42 13.77
C HIS A 325 -5.39 32.53 14.83
N SER A 326 -6.15 33.58 14.51
CA SER A 326 -6.91 34.34 15.50
C SER A 326 -7.83 35.33 14.81
N ARG A 327 -9.01 34.86 14.42
CA ARG A 327 -10.32 35.42 14.78
C ARG A 327 -11.44 34.62 14.15
#